data_AF-A0A813IRH5-F1
#
_entry.id   AF-A0A813IRH5-F1
#
_cell.length_a   1.000
_cell.length_b   1.000
_cell.length_c   1.000
_cell.angle_alpha   90.00
_cell.angle_beta   90.00
_cell.angle_gamma   90.00
#
_symmetry.space_group_name_H-M   'P 1'
#
loop_
_entity.id
_entity.type
_entity.pdbx_description
1 polymer ?
#
loop_
_entity_poly.entity_id
_entity_poly.type
_entity_poly.pdbx_seq_one_letter_code
_entity_poly.pdbx_strand_id
1 'polypeptide(L)'
;WGLCTYITGAPRSEWGRCMESAYEHYLQASSVRHAVRAVTLHQAMSCDFKGAALRLMKVNGELADSGLKSALMLEQAGQLYCSAGSPRKGAFHLVLAGHTFNKLGLKRLALNSYRSVVDQYAGKSWFHITDHFHFTMARQAFGLGLLHESMAHFLKLLNSFTSP
;
A
#
# COMPACT_ATOMS: atom_id res chain seq x y z
N TRP A 1 -16.99 -14.39 13.96
CA TRP A 1 -16.48 -14.65 15.32
C TRP A 1 -15.14 -13.99 15.59
N GLY A 2 -14.09 -14.14 14.77
CA GLY A 2 -12.74 -13.57 15.05
C GLY A 2 -12.67 -12.06 15.36
N LEU A 3 -13.37 -11.21 14.59
CA LEU A 3 -13.42 -9.77 14.90
C LEU A 3 -14.16 -9.48 16.21
N CYS A 4 -15.28 -10.16 16.45
CA CYS A 4 -16.05 -10.02 17.68
C CYS A 4 -15.20 -10.39 18.90
N THR A 5 -14.48 -11.52 18.86
CA THR A 5 -13.63 -11.96 19.96
C THR A 5 -12.47 -11.00 20.21
N TYR A 6 -11.89 -10.41 19.15
CA TYR A 6 -10.91 -9.34 19.29
C TYR A 6 -11.48 -8.09 19.99
N ILE A 7 -12.65 -7.62 19.56
CA ILE A 7 -13.30 -6.42 20.14
C ILE A 7 -13.68 -6.65 21.61
N THR A 8 -14.07 -7.87 21.98
CA THR A 8 -14.38 -8.22 23.38
C THR A 8 -13.13 -8.45 24.24
N GLY A 9 -11.92 -8.23 23.72
CA GLY A 9 -10.67 -8.35 24.47
C GLY A 9 -10.20 -9.79 24.70
N ALA A 10 -10.67 -10.75 23.89
CA ALA A 10 -10.22 -12.14 23.98
C ALA A 10 -8.72 -12.27 23.62
N PRO A 11 -8.03 -13.32 24.10
CA PRO A 11 -6.61 -13.50 23.83
C PRO A 11 -6.31 -13.70 22.34
N ARG A 12 -5.11 -13.29 21.91
CA ARG A 12 -4.64 -13.41 20.52
C ARG A 12 -4.74 -14.81 19.93
N SER A 13 -4.50 -15.83 20.74
CA SER A 13 -4.60 -17.23 20.31
C SER A 13 -6.00 -17.59 19.84
N GLU A 14 -7.05 -16.94 20.36
CA GLU A 14 -8.44 -17.24 20.01
C GLU A 14 -8.84 -16.56 18.71
N TRP A 15 -8.79 -15.22 18.66
CA TRP A 15 -9.15 -14.51 17.44
C TRP A 15 -8.20 -14.81 16.28
N GLY A 16 -6.92 -15.05 16.55
CA GLY A 16 -5.93 -15.41 15.53
C GLY A 16 -6.26 -16.72 14.84
N ARG A 17 -6.63 -17.77 15.60
CA ARG A 17 -7.07 -19.06 15.04
C ARG A 17 -8.33 -18.91 14.20
N CYS A 18 -9.32 -18.15 14.68
CA CYS A 18 -10.54 -17.91 13.91
C CYS A 18 -10.25 -17.21 12.57
N MET A 19 -9.34 -16.23 12.57
CA MET A 19 -9.00 -15.48 11.35
C MET A 19 -8.16 -16.31 10.37
N GLU A 20 -7.25 -17.14 10.86
CA GLU A 20 -6.47 -18.07 10.03
C GLU A 20 -7.37 -19.12 9.39
N SER A 21 -8.24 -19.75 10.18
CA SER A 21 -9.21 -20.72 9.68
C SER A 21 -10.14 -20.10 8.64
N ALA A 22 -10.63 -18.87 8.86
CA ALA A 22 -11.45 -18.17 7.87
C ALA A 22 -10.70 -17.99 6.53
N TYR A 23 -9.44 -17.57 6.57
CA TYR A 23 -8.60 -17.42 5.38
C TYR A 23 -8.49 -18.75 4.61
N GLU A 24 -8.16 -19.85 5.29
CA GLU A 24 -8.01 -21.18 4.69
C GLU A 24 -9.30 -21.67 4.04
N HIS A 25 -10.44 -21.55 4.72
CA HIS A 25 -11.73 -21.96 4.18
C HIS A 25 -12.12 -21.14 2.95
N TYR A 26 -11.84 -19.83 2.95
CA TYR A 26 -12.09 -19.00 1.77
C TYR A 26 -11.21 -19.39 0.59
N LEU A 27 -9.96 -19.79 0.82
CA LEU A 27 -9.11 -20.32 -0.25
C LEU A 27 -9.64 -21.64 -0.78
N GLN A 28 -10.02 -22.57 0.09
CA GLN A 28 -10.61 -23.87 -0.30
C GLN A 28 -11.89 -23.67 -1.13
N ALA A 29 -12.70 -22.68 -0.78
CA ALA A 29 -13.90 -22.31 -1.53
C ALA A 29 -13.61 -21.48 -2.81
N SER A 30 -12.35 -21.32 -3.22
CA SER A 30 -11.92 -20.48 -4.35
C SER A 30 -12.39 -19.02 -4.26
N SER A 31 -12.67 -18.54 -3.05
CA SER A 31 -13.21 -17.20 -2.80
C SER A 31 -12.09 -16.21 -2.46
N VAL A 32 -11.25 -15.90 -3.46
CA VAL A 32 -10.06 -15.06 -3.30
C VAL A 32 -10.37 -13.70 -2.65
N ARG A 33 -11.50 -13.08 -3.01
CA ARG A 33 -11.93 -11.80 -2.43
C ARG A 33 -12.11 -11.89 -0.91
N HIS A 34 -12.72 -12.95 -0.41
CA HIS A 34 -12.95 -13.13 1.03
C HIS A 34 -11.67 -13.53 1.75
N ALA A 35 -10.84 -14.37 1.14
CA ALA A 35 -9.52 -14.70 1.66
C ALA A 35 -8.66 -13.45 1.87
N VAL A 36 -8.62 -12.57 0.85
CA VAL A 36 -7.91 -11.28 0.91
C VAL A 36 -8.42 -10.38 2.02
N ARG A 37 -9.74 -10.28 2.20
CA ARG A 37 -10.34 -9.50 3.29
C ARG A 37 -10.02 -10.09 4.67
N ALA A 38 -10.03 -11.41 4.80
CA ALA A 38 -9.70 -12.09 6.05
C ALA A 38 -8.24 -11.85 6.45
N VAL A 39 -7.29 -12.01 5.52
CA VAL A 39 -5.86 -11.82 5.81
C VAL A 39 -5.54 -10.36 6.14
N THR A 40 -6.10 -9.39 5.40
CA THR A 40 -5.85 -7.96 5.66
C THR A 40 -6.45 -7.51 6.97
N LEU A 41 -7.68 -7.93 7.29
CA LEU A 41 -8.30 -7.63 8.58
C LEU A 41 -7.52 -8.26 9.74
N HIS A 42 -7.10 -9.52 9.61
CA HIS A 42 -6.24 -10.18 10.60
C HIS A 42 -4.96 -9.37 10.84
N GLN A 43 -4.31 -8.92 9.78
CA GLN A 43 -3.06 -8.16 9.91
C GLN A 43 -3.26 -6.78 10.52
N ALA A 44 -4.39 -6.12 10.25
CA ALA A 44 -4.74 -4.84 10.88
C ALA A 44 -5.02 -4.98 12.39
N MET A 45 -5.50 -6.15 12.84
CA MET A 45 -5.73 -6.46 14.26
C MET A 45 -4.44 -6.82 15.02
N SER A 46 -3.36 -7.14 14.30
CA SER A 46 -2.08 -7.57 14.89
C SER A 46 -1.20 -6.38 15.27
N CYS A 47 -0.66 -6.37 16.48
CA CYS A 47 0.38 -5.41 16.90
C CYS A 47 1.79 -5.74 16.37
N ASP A 48 2.00 -6.92 15.76
CA ASP A 48 3.25 -7.27 15.11
C ASP A 48 3.24 -6.78 13.66
N PHE A 49 3.70 -5.55 13.44
CA PHE A 49 3.73 -4.92 12.13
C PHE A 49 4.65 -5.65 11.14
N LYS A 50 5.81 -6.15 11.61
CA LYS A 50 6.80 -6.80 10.74
C LYS A 50 6.29 -8.17 10.28
N GLY A 51 5.77 -8.99 11.19
CA GLY A 51 5.16 -10.27 10.87
C GLY A 51 3.93 -10.09 9.98
N ALA A 52 3.12 -9.06 10.24
CA ALA A 52 1.97 -8.73 9.40
C ALA A 52 2.36 -8.39 7.96
N ALA A 53 3.36 -7.51 7.77
CA ALA A 53 3.86 -7.17 6.44
C ALA A 53 4.39 -8.41 5.68
N LEU A 54 5.13 -9.28 6.37
CA LEU A 54 5.64 -10.53 5.79
C LEU A 54 4.50 -11.47 5.37
N ARG A 55 3.47 -11.62 6.21
CA ARG A 55 2.30 -12.45 5.89
C ARG A 55 1.56 -11.93 4.67
N LEU A 56 1.33 -10.61 4.56
CA LEU A 56 0.70 -10.03 3.37
C LEU A 56 1.51 -10.27 2.09
N MET A 57 2.84 -10.16 2.17
CA MET A 57 3.70 -10.41 1.00
C MET A 57 3.74 -11.87 0.59
N LYS A 58 3.74 -12.79 1.56
CA LYS A 58 3.60 -14.23 1.29
C LYS A 58 2.28 -14.52 0.56
N VAL A 59 1.16 -14.05 1.11
CA VAL A 59 -0.16 -14.25 0.50
C VAL A 59 -0.25 -13.58 -0.89
N ASN A 60 0.39 -12.43 -1.08
CA ASN A 60 0.42 -11.78 -2.39
C ASN A 60 1.11 -12.65 -3.46
N GLY A 61 2.20 -13.34 -3.10
CA GLY A 61 2.92 -14.24 -4.00
C GLY A 61 2.20 -15.56 -4.28
N GLU A 62 1.44 -16.07 -3.31
CA GLU A 62 0.69 -17.34 -3.45
C GLU A 62 -0.57 -17.19 -4.33
N LEU A 63 -1.20 -16.01 -4.29
CA LEU A 63 -2.41 -15.77 -5.05
C LEU A 63 -2.06 -15.29 -6.46
N ALA A 64 -2.23 -16.17 -7.44
CA ALA A 64 -1.83 -16.01 -8.85
C ALA A 64 -2.36 -14.76 -9.60
N ASP A 65 -3.35 -14.04 -9.04
CA ASP A 65 -4.00 -12.93 -9.75
C ASP A 65 -3.32 -11.57 -9.49
N SER A 66 -2.79 -10.97 -10.57
CA SER A 66 -2.09 -9.69 -10.57
C SER A 66 -3.03 -8.55 -10.98
N GLY A 67 -3.49 -7.78 -10.00
CA GLY A 67 -4.45 -6.70 -10.21
C GLY A 67 -4.64 -5.86 -8.96
N LEU A 68 -5.86 -5.39 -8.72
CA LEU A 68 -6.20 -4.53 -7.58
C LEU A 68 -5.78 -5.16 -6.23
N LYS A 69 -5.93 -6.48 -6.10
CA LYS A 69 -5.48 -7.23 -4.92
C LYS A 69 -4.00 -7.00 -4.61
N SER A 70 -3.15 -7.13 -5.62
CA SER A 70 -1.70 -7.00 -5.45
C SER A 70 -1.34 -5.56 -5.05
N ALA A 71 -1.96 -4.57 -5.69
CA ALA A 71 -1.79 -3.17 -5.32
C ALA A 71 -2.17 -2.90 -3.84
N LEU A 72 -3.30 -3.45 -3.38
CA LEU A 72 -3.73 -3.34 -1.98
C LEU A 72 -2.76 -4.03 -1.02
N MET A 73 -2.32 -5.25 -1.33
CA MET A 73 -1.36 -5.96 -0.46
C MET A 73 -0.04 -5.20 -0.35
N LEU A 74 0.46 -4.65 -1.46
CA LEU A 74 1.66 -3.83 -1.49
C LEU A 74 1.50 -2.56 -0.66
N GLU A 75 0.37 -1.85 -0.80
CA GLU A 75 0.10 -0.64 -0.02
C GLU A 75 0.06 -0.93 1.49
N GLN A 76 -0.70 -1.95 1.90
CA GLN A 76 -0.85 -2.33 3.30
C GLN A 76 0.48 -2.83 3.89
N ALA A 77 1.22 -3.67 3.17
CA ALA A 77 2.55 -4.11 3.62
C ALA A 77 3.53 -2.94 3.71
N GLY A 78 3.46 -1.98 2.79
CA GLY A 78 4.28 -0.78 2.81
C GLY A 78 4.06 0.07 4.07
N GLN A 79 2.79 0.31 4.43
CA GLN A 79 2.42 1.02 5.67
C GLN A 79 2.90 0.27 6.93
N LEU A 80 2.75 -1.06 6.95
CA LEU A 80 3.21 -1.90 8.06
C LEU A 80 4.74 -1.89 8.18
N TYR A 81 5.49 -1.94 7.07
CA TYR A 81 6.95 -1.81 7.10
C TYR A 81 7.41 -0.44 7.63
N CYS A 82 6.74 0.65 7.25
CA CYS A 82 7.01 1.96 7.83
C CYS A 82 6.78 1.95 9.35
N SER A 83 5.66 1.38 9.80
CA SER A 83 5.32 1.26 11.22
C SER A 83 6.27 0.33 11.99
N ALA A 84 6.88 -0.65 11.31
CA ALA A 84 7.90 -1.54 11.85
C ALA A 84 9.31 -0.95 11.85
N GLY A 85 9.47 0.37 11.62
CA GLY A 85 10.78 1.03 11.60
C GLY A 85 11.62 0.71 10.36
N SER A 86 11.01 0.22 9.28
CA SER A 86 11.68 -0.10 8.01
C SER A 86 11.21 0.82 6.87
N PRO A 87 11.38 2.16 6.97
CA PRO A 87 10.76 3.14 6.06
C PRO A 87 11.22 2.99 4.61
N ARG A 88 12.50 2.68 4.36
CA ARG A 88 13.01 2.46 2.99
C ARG A 88 12.31 1.28 2.30
N LYS A 89 12.12 0.19 3.05
CA LYS A 89 11.41 -0.99 2.55
C LYS A 89 9.93 -0.69 2.35
N GLY A 90 9.31 0.03 3.29
CA GLY A 90 7.91 0.47 3.17
C GLY A 90 7.68 1.37 1.96
N ALA A 91 8.55 2.36 1.76
CA ALA A 91 8.50 3.26 0.61
C ALA A 91 8.58 2.52 -0.72
N PHE A 92 9.47 1.54 -0.85
CA PHE A 92 9.55 0.70 -2.05
C PHE A 92 8.23 0.00 -2.36
N HIS A 93 7.56 -0.58 -1.36
CA HIS A 93 6.27 -1.25 -1.56
C HIS A 93 5.16 -0.25 -1.92
N LEU A 94 5.14 0.93 -1.31
CA LEU A 94 4.18 1.99 -1.60
C LEU A 94 4.35 2.56 -3.02
N VAL A 95 5.58 2.71 -3.51
CA VAL A 95 5.86 3.08 -4.90
C VAL A 95 5.34 2.01 -5.86
N LEU A 96 5.57 0.73 -5.56
CA LEU A 96 5.08 -0.38 -6.39
C LEU A 96 3.54 -0.48 -6.38
N ALA A 97 2.91 -0.21 -5.24
CA ALA A 97 1.46 -0.09 -5.13
C ALA A 97 0.94 1.06 -6.00
N GLY A 98 1.54 2.24 -5.90
CA GLY A 98 1.18 3.41 -6.71
C GLY A 98 1.31 3.15 -8.21
N HIS A 99 2.40 2.48 -8.63
CA HIS A 99 2.59 2.07 -10.01
C HIS A 99 1.50 1.10 -10.49
N THR A 100 1.15 0.12 -9.65
CA THR A 100 0.12 -0.88 -9.98
C THR A 100 -1.27 -0.24 -10.04
N PHE A 101 -1.61 0.66 -9.10
CA PHE A 101 -2.85 1.45 -9.15
C PHE A 101 -2.92 2.31 -10.41
N ASN A 102 -1.81 2.94 -10.81
CA ASN A 102 -1.74 3.73 -12.03
C ASN A 102 -2.00 2.87 -13.28
N LYS A 103 -1.37 1.68 -13.37
CA LYS A 103 -1.62 0.72 -14.46
C LYS A 103 -3.08 0.30 -14.55
N LEU A 104 -3.78 0.24 -13.42
CA LEU A 104 -5.22 -0.07 -13.34
C LEU A 104 -6.14 1.14 -13.55
N GLY A 105 -5.59 2.34 -13.80
CA GLY A 105 -6.37 3.57 -13.96
C GLY A 105 -6.95 4.15 -12.66
N LEU A 106 -6.54 3.65 -11.49
CA LEU A 106 -7.03 4.06 -10.18
C LEU A 106 -6.28 5.30 -9.68
N LYS A 107 -6.48 6.43 -10.38
CA LYS A 107 -5.71 7.67 -10.21
C LYS A 107 -5.60 8.15 -8.77
N ARG A 108 -6.72 8.14 -8.02
CA ARG A 108 -6.76 8.62 -6.63
C ARG A 108 -5.94 7.74 -5.68
N LEU A 109 -5.99 6.42 -5.86
CA LEU A 109 -5.19 5.49 -5.05
C LEU A 109 -3.71 5.63 -5.40
N ALA A 110 -3.38 5.68 -6.70
CA ALA A 110 -2.01 5.91 -7.16
C ALA A 110 -1.43 7.20 -6.55
N LEU A 111 -2.17 8.31 -6.65
CA LEU A 111 -1.77 9.60 -6.10
C LEU A 111 -1.54 9.54 -4.59
N ASN A 112 -2.43 8.90 -3.83
CA ASN A 112 -2.27 8.74 -2.39
C ASN A 112 -1.03 7.92 -2.02
N SER A 113 -0.77 6.81 -2.74
CA SER A 113 0.43 6.00 -2.49
C SER A 113 1.70 6.81 -2.73
N TYR A 114 1.80 7.58 -3.83
CA TYR A 114 2.96 8.45 -4.07
C TYR A 114 3.08 9.59 -3.05
N ARG A 115 1.97 10.26 -2.69
CA ARG A 115 1.97 11.30 -1.64
C ARG A 115 2.54 10.79 -0.32
N SER A 116 2.23 9.56 0.05
CA SER A 116 2.69 8.99 1.33
C SER A 116 4.21 8.79 1.44
N VAL A 117 4.92 8.82 0.30
CA VAL A 117 6.36 8.55 0.25
C VAL A 117 7.19 9.69 -0.33
N VAL A 118 6.61 10.62 -1.09
CA VAL A 118 7.35 11.64 -1.84
C VAL A 118 8.34 12.43 -0.97
N ASP A 119 7.95 12.79 0.25
CA ASP A 119 8.79 13.56 1.18
C ASP A 119 9.99 12.75 1.70
N GLN A 120 9.90 11.41 1.71
CA GLN A 120 11.04 10.56 2.05
C GLN A 120 12.15 10.60 1.00
N TYR A 121 11.85 11.09 -0.20
CA TYR A 121 12.79 11.23 -1.31
C TYR A 121 13.21 12.69 -1.53
N ALA A 122 12.49 13.65 -0.93
CA ALA A 122 12.84 15.07 -0.98
C ALA A 122 14.19 15.35 -0.30
N GLY A 123 14.92 16.34 -0.81
CA GLY A 123 16.23 16.76 -0.27
C GLY A 123 17.36 15.74 -0.47
N LYS A 124 17.09 14.59 -1.10
CA LYS A 124 18.11 13.66 -1.57
C LYS A 124 18.49 14.07 -2.98
N SER A 125 19.75 13.94 -3.36
CA SER A 125 20.25 14.16 -4.74
C SER A 125 19.77 13.11 -5.74
N TRP A 126 18.55 12.58 -5.55
CA TRP A 126 17.91 11.55 -6.36
C TRP A 126 16.89 12.18 -7.31
N PHE A 127 17.37 13.16 -8.08
CA PHE A 127 16.53 14.04 -8.91
C PHE A 127 15.62 13.26 -9.86
N HIS A 128 16.12 12.21 -10.52
CA HIS A 128 15.30 11.38 -11.41
C HIS A 128 14.10 10.71 -10.72
N ILE A 129 14.25 10.30 -9.45
CA ILE A 129 13.16 9.66 -8.71
C ILE A 129 12.13 10.72 -8.29
N THR A 130 12.60 11.85 -7.76
CA THR A 130 11.72 12.94 -7.32
C THR A 130 10.97 13.56 -8.50
N ASP A 131 11.62 13.70 -9.66
CA ASP A 131 11.01 14.17 -10.90
C ASP A 131 9.94 13.20 -11.40
N HIS A 132 10.23 11.89 -11.38
CA HIS A 132 9.25 10.86 -11.73
C HIS A 132 8.00 10.92 -10.85
N PHE A 133 8.18 11.14 -9.54
CA PHE A 133 7.04 11.29 -8.63
C PHE A 133 6.24 12.54 -8.94
N HIS A 134 6.88 13.71 -9.05
CA HIS A 134 6.16 14.95 -9.36
C HIS A 134 5.45 14.89 -10.70
N PHE A 135 6.08 14.35 -11.74
CA PHE A 135 5.43 14.11 -13.03
C PHE A 135 4.19 13.21 -12.91
N THR A 136 4.35 12.06 -12.24
CA THR A 136 3.26 11.09 -12.10
C THR A 136 2.12 11.66 -11.27
N MET A 137 2.42 12.26 -10.12
CA MET A 137 1.43 12.88 -9.23
C MET A 137 0.70 14.03 -9.93
N ALA A 138 1.40 14.87 -10.69
CA ALA A 138 0.77 15.93 -11.47
C ALA A 138 -0.26 15.37 -12.45
N ARG A 139 0.09 14.33 -13.22
CA ARG A 139 -0.85 13.67 -14.15
C ARG A 139 -2.05 13.06 -13.45
N GLN A 140 -1.86 12.42 -12.29
CA GLN A 140 -2.99 11.85 -11.53
C GLN A 140 -3.90 12.96 -10.99
N ALA A 141 -3.33 14.00 -10.39
CA ALA A 141 -4.05 15.15 -9.85
C ALA A 141 -4.86 15.85 -10.94
N PHE A 142 -4.25 16.12 -12.10
CA PHE A 142 -4.94 16.69 -13.27
C PHE A 142 -6.12 15.81 -13.69
N GLY A 143 -5.89 14.51 -13.83
CA GLY A 143 -6.92 13.55 -14.22
C GLY A 143 -8.06 13.36 -13.19
N LEU A 144 -7.94 13.93 -11.99
CA LEU A 144 -8.94 13.98 -10.93
C LEU A 144 -9.59 15.37 -10.77
N GLY A 145 -9.19 16.36 -11.57
CA GLY A 145 -9.65 17.75 -11.44
C GLY A 145 -8.98 18.54 -10.30
N LEU A 146 -7.93 18.01 -9.68
CA LEU A 146 -7.15 18.68 -8.62
C LEU A 146 -6.12 19.64 -9.25
N LEU A 147 -6.61 20.67 -9.96
CA LEU A 147 -5.78 21.51 -10.82
C LEU A 147 -4.66 22.25 -10.07
N HIS A 148 -4.96 22.80 -8.90
CA HIS A 148 -3.96 23.51 -8.09
C HIS A 148 -2.80 22.61 -7.67
N GLU A 149 -3.10 21.38 -7.25
CA GLU A 149 -2.08 20.42 -6.87
C GLU A 149 -1.29 19.90 -8.06
N SER A 150 -1.97 19.65 -9.19
CA SER A 150 -1.30 19.30 -10.44
C SER A 150 -0.30 20.37 -10.84
N MET A 151 -0.71 21.64 -10.78
CA MET A 151 0.15 22.78 -11.09
C MET A 151 1.33 22.87 -10.13
N ALA A 152 1.12 22.71 -8.83
CA ALA A 152 2.18 22.71 -7.83
C ALA A 152 3.25 21.63 -8.11
N HIS A 153 2.83 20.42 -8.51
CA HIS A 153 3.77 19.36 -8.88
C HIS A 153 4.51 19.64 -10.19
N PHE A 154 3.84 20.18 -11.21
CA PHE A 154 4.52 20.57 -12.45
C PHE A 154 5.52 21.70 -12.22
N LEU A 155 5.22 22.69 -11.36
CA LEU A 155 6.16 23.74 -11.00
C LEU A 155 7.40 23.18 -10.29
N LYS A 156 7.22 22.24 -9.34
CA LYS A 156 8.35 21.56 -8.69
C LYS A 156 9.24 20.83 -9.68
N LEU A 157 8.63 20.15 -10.67
CA LEU A 157 9.35 19.44 -11.73
C LEU A 157 10.09 20.39 -12.66
N LEU A 158 9.47 21.50 -13.09
CA LEU A 158 10.14 22.45 -13.99
C LEU A 158 11.30 23.17 -13.31
N ASN A 159 11.14 23.51 -12.02
CA ASN A 159 12.18 24.15 -11.24
C ASN A 159 13.36 23.22 -10.92
N SER A 160 13.19 21.89 -11.00
CA SER A 160 14.31 20.96 -10.81
C SER A 160 15.30 21.00 -11.99
N PHE A 161 14.87 21.40 -13.19
CA PHE A 161 15.75 21.60 -14.34
C PHE A 161 16.52 22.92 -14.32
N THR A 162 16.04 23.91 -13.56
CA THR A 162 16.62 25.27 -13.52
C THR A 162 17.49 25.51 -12.29
N SER A 163 17.45 24.61 -11.31
CA SER A 163 18.29 24.70 -10.11
C SER A 163 19.67 24.10 -10.42
N PRO A 164 20.78 24.84 -10.22
CA PRO A 164 22.13 24.36 -10.50
C PRO A 164 22.55 23.20 -9.59
#